data_AF-A0A0C9ZQP2-F1
#
_entry.id   AF-A0A0C9ZQP2-F1
#
_cell.length_a   1.000
_cell.length_b   1.000
_cell.length_c   1.000
_cell.angle_alpha   90.00
_cell.angle_beta   90.00
_cell.angle_gamma   90.00
#
_symmetry.space_group_name_H-M   'P 1'
#
loop_
_entity.id
_entity.type
_entity.pdbx_description
1 polymer ?
#
loop_
_entity_poly.entity_id
_entity_poly.type
_entity_poly.pdbx_seq_one_letter_code
_entity_poly.pdbx_strand_id
1 'polypeptide(L)'
;MTTYSGRHDRTGTWQFMSAALLRSPGRMHELKDDIESFVHVLGWIALSYLPSSMGGDERTHILSLMYDRSGKNAEGREEGGSYKAFQLALGVYPGEGFELTEHPPILELIQNLASPFRARYGKPPTEEDQKIFEFLMPQYRLNIERLGSPEWFLRTFEDALESPGWPAKDGARDRRIAFIDGTARQRQPPAPRIKAVPQPVPTSSGSLKRSATPPPPAPQEKRSDLDDNSDKGITRG
;
A
#
# COMPACT_ATOMS: atom_id res chain seq x y z
N MET A 1 -15.78 -19.73 -28.53
CA MET A 1 -14.97 -18.66 -27.89
C MET A 1 -15.44 -18.52 -26.46
N THR A 2 -14.66 -19.01 -25.51
CA THR A 2 -14.99 -18.94 -24.08
C THR A 2 -14.32 -17.69 -23.52
N THR A 3 -15.11 -16.67 -23.15
CA THR A 3 -14.59 -15.48 -22.48
C THR A 3 -14.28 -15.85 -21.02
N TYR A 4 -13.00 -15.81 -20.67
CA TYR A 4 -12.59 -15.80 -19.27
C TYR A 4 -13.10 -14.49 -18.64
N SER A 5 -14.23 -14.54 -17.96
CA SER A 5 -14.60 -13.54 -16.96
C SER A 5 -13.72 -13.78 -15.75
N GLY A 6 -12.46 -13.32 -15.85
CA GLY A 6 -11.60 -13.18 -14.69
C GLY A 6 -12.24 -12.16 -13.77
N ARG A 7 -13.05 -12.62 -12.81
CA ARG A 7 -13.35 -11.84 -11.61
C ARG A 7 -12.01 -11.60 -10.92
N HIS A 8 -11.42 -10.43 -11.18
CA HIS A 8 -10.47 -9.84 -10.26
C HIS A 8 -11.27 -9.43 -9.02
N ASP A 9 -11.56 -10.42 -8.18
CA ASP A 9 -12.12 -10.18 -6.86
C ASP A 9 -11.13 -9.27 -6.13
N ARG A 10 -11.64 -8.15 -5.62
CA ARG A 10 -10.85 -7.10 -4.97
C ARG A 10 -10.25 -7.69 -3.70
N THR A 11 -9.00 -8.14 -3.76
CA THR A 11 -8.26 -8.58 -2.57
C THR A 11 -7.71 -7.35 -1.86
N GLY A 12 -8.48 -6.79 -0.94
CA GLY A 12 -8.07 -5.65 -0.12
C GLY A 12 -9.20 -5.17 0.79
N THR A 13 -8.85 -4.64 1.96
CA THR A 13 -9.83 -3.99 2.84
C THR A 13 -10.29 -2.70 2.17
N TRP A 14 -11.58 -2.59 1.83
CA TRP A 14 -12.19 -1.44 1.12
C TRP A 14 -11.67 -0.08 1.60
N GLN A 15 -11.61 0.09 2.92
CA GLN A 15 -11.17 1.31 3.60
C GLN A 15 -9.75 1.72 3.21
N PHE A 16 -8.83 0.80 2.97
CA PHE A 16 -7.44 1.13 2.64
C PHE A 16 -7.09 0.97 1.16
N MET A 17 -8.03 0.50 0.33
CA MET A 17 -7.81 0.48 -1.12
C MET A 17 -7.56 1.90 -1.66
N SER A 18 -6.70 1.99 -2.68
CA SER A 18 -6.45 3.24 -3.41
C SER A 18 -7.73 3.81 -4.02
N ALA A 19 -7.79 5.13 -4.18
CA ALA A 19 -8.91 5.78 -4.84
C ALA A 19 -9.05 5.32 -6.30
N ALA A 20 -7.93 5.09 -7.00
CA ALA A 20 -7.94 4.59 -8.37
C ALA A 20 -8.62 3.23 -8.51
N LEU A 21 -8.34 2.28 -7.59
CA LEU A 21 -9.02 1.00 -7.58
C LEU A 21 -10.49 1.18 -7.21
N LEU A 22 -10.81 1.99 -6.19
CA LEU A 22 -12.19 2.24 -5.74
C LEU A 22 -13.08 2.84 -6.84
N ARG A 23 -12.55 3.77 -7.64
CA ARG A 23 -13.29 4.45 -8.72
C ARG A 23 -13.37 3.67 -10.04
N SER A 24 -12.61 2.60 -10.19
CA SER A 24 -12.57 1.84 -11.44
C SER A 24 -12.54 0.34 -11.15
N PRO A 25 -13.70 -0.26 -10.86
CA PRO A 25 -13.79 -1.69 -10.60
C PRO A 25 -13.25 -2.50 -11.79
N GLY A 26 -12.32 -3.43 -11.52
CA GLY A 26 -11.65 -4.25 -12.53
C GLY A 26 -10.32 -3.67 -13.05
N ARG A 27 -9.91 -2.48 -12.58
CA ARG A 27 -8.55 -1.98 -12.81
C ARG A 27 -7.52 -2.94 -12.19
N MET A 28 -6.41 -3.16 -12.90
CA MET A 28 -5.28 -3.92 -12.36
C MET A 28 -4.63 -3.18 -11.20
N HIS A 29 -4.24 -3.94 -10.19
CA HIS A 29 -3.46 -3.45 -9.04
C HIS A 29 -2.03 -3.15 -9.51
N GLU A 30 -1.52 -1.96 -9.19
CA GLU A 30 -0.15 -1.53 -9.48
C GLU A 30 0.60 -1.11 -8.20
N LEU A 31 1.93 -1.02 -8.21
CA LEU A 31 2.74 -0.61 -7.04
C LEU A 31 2.25 0.69 -6.36
N LYS A 32 1.87 1.69 -7.15
CA LYS A 32 1.33 2.96 -6.64
C LYS A 32 0.03 2.77 -5.83
N ASP A 33 -0.72 1.69 -6.07
CA ASP A 33 -1.89 1.34 -5.27
C ASP A 33 -1.49 0.80 -3.90
N ASP A 34 -0.47 -0.07 -3.83
CA ASP A 34 0.11 -0.54 -2.55
C ASP A 34 0.65 0.64 -1.72
N ILE A 35 1.44 1.53 -2.34
CA ILE A 35 1.96 2.75 -1.69
C ILE A 35 0.81 3.61 -1.16
N GLU A 36 -0.25 3.79 -1.95
CA GLU A 36 -1.41 4.59 -1.51
C GLU A 36 -2.14 3.92 -0.34
N SER A 37 -2.24 2.59 -0.34
CA SER A 37 -2.82 1.84 0.75
C SER A 37 -2.05 2.04 2.06
N PHE A 38 -0.71 2.07 2.03
CA PHE A 38 0.09 2.41 3.21
C PHE A 38 -0.18 3.83 3.72
N VAL A 39 -0.24 4.81 2.81
CA VAL A 39 -0.58 6.19 3.17
C VAL A 39 -1.95 6.26 3.83
N HIS A 40 -2.95 5.55 3.31
CA HIS A 40 -4.30 5.47 3.90
C HIS A 40 -4.32 4.84 5.30
N VAL A 41 -3.50 3.81 5.55
CA VAL A 41 -3.37 3.24 6.90
C VAL A 41 -2.79 4.27 7.88
N LEU A 42 -1.70 4.95 7.50
CA LEU A 42 -1.08 5.96 8.37
C LEU A 42 -2.00 7.16 8.61
N GLY A 43 -2.66 7.66 7.56
CA GLY A 43 -3.62 8.76 7.68
C GLY A 43 -4.84 8.38 8.51
N TRP A 44 -5.33 7.14 8.41
CA TRP A 44 -6.39 6.64 9.29
C TRP A 44 -5.95 6.57 10.75
N ILE A 45 -4.73 6.11 11.03
CA ILE A 45 -4.16 6.10 12.39
C ILE A 45 -4.05 7.53 12.92
N ALA A 46 -3.52 8.45 12.12
CA ALA A 46 -3.39 9.86 12.49
C ALA A 46 -4.74 10.49 12.83
N LEU A 47 -5.71 10.36 11.93
CA LEU A 47 -7.07 10.87 12.13
C LEU A 47 -7.80 10.19 13.29
N SER A 48 -7.52 8.93 13.61
CA SER A 48 -8.25 8.20 14.65
C SER A 48 -7.67 8.41 16.05
N TYR A 49 -6.35 8.45 16.18
CA TYR A 49 -5.68 8.29 17.47
C TYR A 49 -4.80 9.47 17.88
N LEU A 50 -4.30 10.26 16.93
CA LEU A 50 -3.40 11.35 17.29
C LEU A 50 -4.18 12.53 17.88
N PRO A 51 -3.65 13.14 18.97
CA PRO A 51 -4.19 14.38 19.51
C PRO A 51 -4.19 15.50 18.47
N SER A 52 -5.37 16.04 18.18
CA SER A 52 -5.54 17.17 17.26
C SER A 52 -6.60 18.14 17.78
N SER A 53 -6.61 19.35 17.23
CA SER A 53 -7.63 20.38 17.52
C SER A 53 -9.03 20.02 17.00
N MET A 54 -9.09 19.03 16.11
CA MET A 54 -10.31 18.53 15.47
C MET A 54 -11.27 17.86 16.47
N GLY A 55 -12.53 18.34 16.46
CA GLY A 55 -13.61 17.82 17.29
C GLY A 55 -14.01 16.38 16.92
N GLY A 56 -14.71 15.69 17.84
CA GLY A 56 -15.13 14.30 17.65
C GLY A 56 -16.07 14.09 16.44
N ASP A 57 -17.07 14.95 16.28
CA ASP A 57 -18.04 14.84 15.18
C ASP A 57 -17.37 15.10 13.82
N GLU A 58 -16.50 16.11 13.74
CA GLU A 58 -15.72 16.43 12.54
C GLU A 58 -14.79 15.27 12.16
N ARG A 59 -14.08 14.70 13.14
CA ARG A 59 -13.24 13.51 12.96
C ARG A 59 -14.03 12.34 12.41
N THR A 60 -15.21 12.07 12.98
CA THR A 60 -16.11 11.01 12.52
C THR A 60 -16.54 11.24 11.07
N HIS A 61 -16.89 12.49 10.76
CA HIS A 61 -17.31 12.88 9.42
C HIS A 61 -16.20 12.66 8.40
N ILE A 62 -14.97 13.13 8.67
CA ILE A 62 -13.83 12.97 7.78
C ILE A 62 -13.45 11.50 7.60
N LEU A 63 -13.41 10.71 8.69
CA LEU A 63 -13.16 9.27 8.62
C LEU A 63 -14.19 8.57 7.72
N SER A 64 -15.48 8.91 7.86
CA SER A 64 -16.54 8.36 7.03
C SER A 64 -16.38 8.75 5.55
N LEU A 65 -16.08 10.03 5.26
CA LEU A 65 -15.85 10.51 3.90
C LEU A 65 -14.67 9.82 3.22
N MET A 66 -13.58 9.61 3.96
CA MET A 66 -12.35 9.01 3.46
C MET A 66 -12.49 7.50 3.27
N TYR A 67 -13.02 6.79 4.27
CA TYR A 67 -12.81 5.35 4.40
C TYR A 67 -14.08 4.50 4.25
N ASP A 68 -15.27 5.04 4.54
CA ASP A 68 -16.50 4.25 4.57
C ASP A 68 -17.50 4.60 3.45
N ARG A 69 -17.42 5.79 2.87
CA ARG A 69 -18.34 6.22 1.82
C ARG A 69 -18.18 5.37 0.55
N SER A 70 -19.27 4.72 0.14
CA SER A 70 -19.41 4.03 -1.15
C SER A 70 -20.68 4.45 -1.89
N GLY A 71 -20.71 4.18 -3.19
CA GLY A 71 -21.86 4.36 -4.08
C GLY A 71 -21.89 3.24 -5.11
N LYS A 72 -22.96 3.17 -5.91
CA LYS A 72 -23.03 2.26 -7.06
C LYS A 72 -22.90 3.04 -8.34
N ASN A 73 -22.09 2.53 -9.26
CA ASN A 73 -21.97 3.08 -10.60
C ASN A 73 -23.16 2.66 -11.50
N ALA A 74 -23.17 3.11 -12.76
CA ALA A 74 -24.24 2.80 -13.72
C ALA A 74 -24.44 1.29 -13.97
N GLU A 75 -23.39 0.47 -13.80
CA GLU A 75 -23.46 -0.99 -13.89
C GLU A 75 -23.80 -1.68 -12.56
N GLY A 76 -24.15 -0.90 -11.53
CA GLY A 76 -24.49 -1.39 -10.19
C GLY A 76 -23.30 -1.88 -9.36
N ARG A 77 -22.06 -1.67 -9.83
CA ARG A 77 -20.83 -2.02 -9.11
C ARG A 77 -20.52 -0.99 -8.05
N GLU A 78 -20.04 -1.46 -6.91
CA GLU A 78 -19.68 -0.58 -5.78
C GLU A 78 -18.39 0.18 -6.09
N GLU A 79 -18.44 1.50 -5.91
CA GLU A 79 -17.35 2.46 -6.12
C GLU A 79 -17.23 3.43 -4.94
N GLY A 80 -16.08 4.10 -4.84
CA GLY A 80 -15.80 5.04 -3.75
C GLY A 80 -14.49 5.79 -3.99
N GLY A 81 -13.91 6.35 -2.93
CA GLY A 81 -12.58 6.96 -2.99
C GLY A 81 -12.50 8.34 -3.67
N SER A 82 -13.63 8.93 -4.07
CA SER A 82 -13.65 10.28 -4.63
C SER A 82 -13.02 11.32 -3.69
N TYR A 83 -13.33 11.24 -2.40
CA TYR A 83 -12.78 12.17 -1.41
C TYR A 83 -11.28 11.94 -1.13
N LYS A 84 -10.84 10.67 -1.12
CA LYS A 84 -9.40 10.32 -1.08
C LYS A 84 -8.63 10.93 -2.25
N ALA A 85 -9.11 10.73 -3.47
CA ALA A 85 -8.48 11.29 -4.67
C ALA A 85 -8.44 12.82 -4.62
N PHE A 86 -9.51 13.45 -4.14
CA PHE A 86 -9.60 14.90 -3.98
C PHE A 86 -8.55 15.44 -2.98
N GLN A 87 -8.49 14.88 -1.77
CA GLN A 87 -7.51 15.26 -0.74
C GLN A 87 -6.07 15.12 -1.24
N LEU A 88 -5.76 14.00 -1.91
CA LEU A 88 -4.44 13.73 -2.48
C LEU A 88 -4.11 14.67 -3.67
N ALA A 89 -5.08 14.97 -4.54
CA ALA A 89 -4.90 15.89 -5.66
C ALA A 89 -4.55 17.31 -5.19
N LEU A 90 -5.24 17.78 -4.14
CA LEU A 90 -5.00 19.10 -3.54
C LEU A 90 -3.76 19.14 -2.65
N GLY A 91 -3.26 17.98 -2.22
CA GLY A 91 -2.13 17.85 -1.29
C GLY A 91 -2.45 18.40 0.10
N VAL A 92 -3.67 18.17 0.57
CA VAL A 92 -4.14 18.53 1.92
C VAL A 92 -4.34 17.29 2.80
N TYR A 93 -3.77 16.15 2.41
CA TYR A 93 -3.88 14.88 3.13
C TYR A 93 -3.22 14.96 4.54
N PRO A 94 -3.78 14.31 5.58
CA PRO A 94 -4.97 13.46 5.60
C PRO A 94 -6.31 14.21 5.71
N GLY A 95 -6.26 15.54 5.87
CA GLY A 95 -7.43 16.40 5.91
C GLY A 95 -7.01 17.88 5.96
N GLU A 96 -7.71 18.72 5.20
CA GLU A 96 -7.56 20.17 5.30
C GLU A 96 -7.83 20.63 6.74
N GLY A 97 -6.93 21.43 7.31
CA GLY A 97 -7.04 21.89 8.70
C GLY A 97 -6.78 20.80 9.77
N PHE A 98 -6.32 19.60 9.38
CA PHE A 98 -5.90 18.60 10.35
C PHE A 98 -4.58 19.01 11.02
N GLU A 99 -4.72 19.67 12.17
CA GLU A 99 -3.59 20.13 12.98
C GLU A 99 -3.47 19.29 14.25
N LEU A 100 -2.33 18.62 14.38
CA LEU A 100 -2.00 17.91 15.61
C LEU A 100 -1.68 18.92 16.72
N THR A 101 -2.11 18.64 17.96
CA THR A 101 -1.83 19.54 19.11
C THR A 101 -0.36 19.56 19.51
N GLU A 102 0.37 18.54 19.09
CA GLU A 102 1.82 18.43 19.11
C GLU A 102 2.24 18.14 17.68
N HIS A 103 3.43 18.53 17.21
CA HIS A 103 3.87 18.24 15.84
C HIS A 103 4.84 17.04 15.81
N PRO A 104 4.38 15.79 15.95
CA PRO A 104 5.25 14.63 15.80
C PRO A 104 5.70 14.47 14.34
N PRO A 105 6.93 13.98 14.09
CA PRO A 105 7.45 13.71 12.75
C PRO A 105 6.55 12.82 11.87
N ILE A 106 5.65 12.04 12.47
CA ILE A 106 4.68 11.21 11.75
C ILE A 106 3.76 11.99 10.81
N LEU A 107 3.34 13.22 11.15
CA LEU A 107 2.49 14.00 10.24
C LEU A 107 3.27 14.43 8.99
N GLU A 108 4.51 14.86 9.19
CA GLU A 108 5.41 15.23 8.11
C GLU A 108 5.71 14.02 7.21
N LEU A 109 5.98 12.85 7.80
CA LEU A 109 6.13 11.59 7.07
C LEU A 109 4.90 11.29 6.21
N ILE A 110 3.69 11.37 6.78
CA ILE A 110 2.44 11.13 6.05
C ILE A 110 2.29 12.11 4.88
N GLN A 111 2.55 13.40 5.10
CA GLN A 111 2.45 14.43 4.08
C GLN A 111 3.49 14.24 2.97
N ASN A 112 4.72 13.88 3.32
CA ASN A 112 5.80 13.59 2.37
C ASN A 112 5.45 12.39 1.49
N LEU A 113 4.97 11.30 2.10
CA LEU A 113 4.51 10.11 1.37
C LEU A 113 3.27 10.39 0.50
N ALA A 114 2.37 11.27 0.94
CA ALA A 114 1.17 11.65 0.19
C ALA A 114 1.46 12.63 -0.97
N SER A 115 2.56 13.39 -0.89
CA SER A 115 2.87 14.48 -1.84
C SER A 115 2.90 14.07 -3.33
N PRO A 116 3.41 12.88 -3.73
CA PRO A 116 3.48 12.52 -5.14
C PRO A 116 2.11 12.25 -5.76
N PHE A 117 1.10 11.92 -4.94
CA PHE A 117 -0.26 11.65 -5.43
C PHE A 117 -0.95 12.89 -6.03
N ARG A 118 -0.41 14.10 -5.81
CA ARG A 118 -0.82 15.29 -6.56
C ARG A 118 -0.67 15.09 -8.06
N ALA A 119 0.38 14.40 -8.52
CA ALA A 119 0.56 14.09 -9.94
C ALA A 119 -0.34 12.95 -10.42
N ARG A 120 -0.73 12.03 -9.53
CA ARG A 120 -1.64 10.92 -9.84
C ARG A 120 -3.08 11.38 -10.06
N TYR A 121 -3.55 12.30 -9.22
CA TYR A 121 -4.96 12.70 -9.17
C TYR A 121 -5.22 14.14 -9.60
N GLY A 122 -4.19 14.99 -9.67
CA GLY A 122 -4.27 16.33 -10.22
C GLY A 122 -4.24 16.35 -11.75
N LYS A 123 -4.56 17.50 -12.33
CA LYS A 123 -4.42 17.73 -13.77
C LYS A 123 -2.93 17.89 -14.11
N PRO A 124 -2.42 17.23 -15.16
CA PRO A 124 -1.07 17.49 -15.63
C PRO A 124 -0.97 18.96 -16.10
N PRO A 125 0.18 19.63 -15.88
CA PRO A 125 0.42 20.94 -16.49
C PRO A 125 0.32 20.86 -18.02
N THR A 126 -0.30 21.86 -18.64
CA THR A 126 -0.47 21.95 -20.10
C THR A 126 0.50 22.98 -20.69
N GLU A 127 0.89 22.79 -21.95
CA GLU A 127 1.78 23.72 -22.66
C GLU A 127 1.09 25.06 -23.04
N GLU A 128 -0.23 25.15 -22.84
CA GLU A 128 -1.03 26.37 -23.10
C GLU A 128 -0.47 27.59 -22.35
N ASP A 129 0.01 27.38 -21.12
CA ASP A 129 0.71 28.39 -20.32
C ASP A 129 2.18 27.97 -20.14
N GLN A 130 3.04 28.34 -21.10
CA GLN A 130 4.45 27.95 -21.13
C GLN A 130 5.19 28.18 -19.79
N LYS A 131 4.94 29.31 -19.11
CA LYS A 131 5.54 29.61 -17.79
C LYS A 131 5.08 28.64 -16.70
N ILE A 132 3.79 28.27 -16.68
CA ILE A 132 3.24 27.32 -15.72
C ILE A 132 3.79 25.92 -16.03
N PHE A 133 3.86 25.54 -17.30
CA PHE A 133 4.42 24.28 -17.75
C PHE A 133 5.88 24.12 -17.33
N GLU A 134 6.74 25.08 -17.68
CA GLU A 134 8.17 25.05 -17.33
C GLU A 134 8.40 24.97 -15.81
N PHE A 135 7.55 25.63 -15.03
CA PHE A 135 7.64 25.64 -13.58
C PHE A 135 7.13 24.34 -12.92
N LEU A 136 5.98 23.81 -13.34
CA LEU A 136 5.32 22.67 -12.67
C LEU A 136 5.72 21.30 -13.21
N MET A 137 6.13 21.21 -14.47
CA MET A 137 6.44 19.92 -15.11
C MET A 137 7.59 19.14 -14.45
N PRO A 138 8.69 19.77 -13.99
CA PRO A 138 9.74 19.04 -13.27
C PRO A 138 9.20 18.33 -12.02
N GLN A 139 8.40 19.03 -11.22
CA GLN A 139 7.79 18.47 -10.02
C GLN A 139 6.76 17.39 -10.35
N TYR A 140 5.95 17.59 -11.40
CA TYR A 140 5.01 16.60 -11.88
C TYR A 140 5.72 15.29 -12.26
N ARG A 141 6.79 15.37 -13.06
CA ARG A 141 7.58 14.20 -13.49
C ARG A 141 8.22 13.48 -12.31
N LEU A 142 8.85 14.23 -11.40
CA LEU A 142 9.44 13.68 -10.18
C LEU A 142 8.39 12.91 -9.34
N ASN A 143 7.19 13.48 -9.20
CA ASN A 143 6.12 12.83 -8.47
C ASN A 143 5.64 11.53 -9.14
N ILE A 144 5.56 11.50 -10.48
CA ILE A 144 5.23 10.26 -11.21
C ILE A 144 6.33 9.20 -11.02
N GLU A 145 7.60 9.59 -11.09
CA GLU A 145 8.75 8.70 -10.86
C GLU A 145 8.71 8.09 -9.45
N ARG A 146 8.45 8.92 -8.43
CA ARG A 146 8.32 8.48 -7.02
C ARG A 146 7.23 7.44 -6.84
N LEU A 147 6.07 7.60 -7.50
CA LEU A 147 4.98 6.61 -7.45
C LEU A 147 5.32 5.30 -8.17
N GLY A 148 6.36 5.28 -9.00
CA GLY A 148 6.90 4.08 -9.63
C GLY A 148 8.08 3.45 -8.90
N SER A 149 8.57 4.05 -7.81
CA SER A 149 9.79 3.61 -7.10
C SER A 149 9.49 3.14 -5.67
N PRO A 150 9.67 1.84 -5.37
CA PRO A 150 9.63 1.38 -3.99
C PRO A 150 10.81 1.93 -3.17
N GLU A 151 11.95 2.22 -3.79
CA GLU A 151 13.15 2.74 -3.11
C GLU A 151 12.90 4.14 -2.55
N TRP A 152 12.25 5.02 -3.30
CA TRP A 152 11.89 6.35 -2.80
C TRP A 152 10.97 6.25 -1.58
N PHE A 153 9.99 5.35 -1.63
CA PHE A 153 9.07 5.12 -0.52
C PHE A 153 9.83 4.65 0.73
N LEU A 154 10.67 3.62 0.60
CA LEU A 154 11.45 3.08 1.72
C LEU A 154 12.42 4.11 2.30
N ARG A 155 13.15 4.85 1.46
CA ARG A 155 14.04 5.92 1.92
C ARG A 155 13.30 7.02 2.67
N THR A 156 12.10 7.40 2.21
CA THR A 156 11.28 8.40 2.92
C THR A 156 10.91 7.93 4.33
N PHE A 157 10.70 6.63 4.54
CA PHE A 157 10.51 6.06 5.88
C PHE A 157 11.80 6.06 6.70
N GLU A 158 12.90 5.59 6.11
CA GLU A 158 14.21 5.53 6.78
C GLU A 158 14.64 6.93 7.26
N ASP A 159 14.62 7.92 6.36
CA ASP A 159 14.95 9.32 6.64
C ASP A 159 14.07 9.87 7.78
N ALA A 160 12.77 9.55 7.78
CA ALA A 160 11.88 9.97 8.84
C ALA A 160 12.20 9.29 10.18
N LEU A 161 12.49 7.99 10.20
CA LEU A 161 12.84 7.27 11.43
C LEU A 161 14.17 7.73 12.04
N GLU A 162 15.11 8.17 11.21
CA GLU A 162 16.40 8.74 11.65
C GLU A 162 16.27 10.20 12.12
N SER A 163 15.21 10.90 11.70
CA SER A 163 14.99 12.30 12.08
C SER A 163 14.74 12.46 13.59
N PRO A 164 15.23 13.54 14.22
CA PRO A 164 14.95 13.80 15.62
C PRO A 164 13.49 14.26 15.83
N GLY A 165 13.03 14.27 17.09
CA GLY A 165 11.72 14.81 17.44
C GLY A 165 10.61 13.75 17.57
N TRP A 166 10.93 12.47 17.37
CA TRP A 166 9.99 11.40 17.72
C TRP A 166 9.73 11.37 19.23
N PRO A 167 8.47 11.46 19.66
CA PRO A 167 8.11 11.34 21.07
C PRO A 167 8.43 9.95 21.62
N ALA A 168 9.06 9.88 22.79
CA ALA A 168 9.38 8.61 23.46
C ALA A 168 8.14 7.83 23.98
N LYS A 169 6.97 8.48 24.05
CA LYS A 169 5.71 7.92 24.58
C LYS A 169 4.48 8.42 23.81
N ASP A 170 4.35 8.01 22.57
CA ASP A 170 3.24 8.33 21.65
C ASP A 170 2.26 7.18 21.42
N GLY A 171 2.20 6.25 22.37
CA GLY A 171 1.22 5.17 22.34
C GLY A 171 -0.18 5.70 22.06
N ALA A 172 -0.90 5.02 21.17
CA ALA A 172 -2.25 5.39 20.77
C ALA A 172 -3.14 5.55 22.00
N ARG A 173 -3.74 6.74 22.17
CA ARG A 173 -4.76 6.95 23.21
C ARG A 173 -6.07 6.41 22.66
N ASP A 174 -6.77 5.59 23.46
CA ASP A 174 -8.06 5.05 23.06
C ASP A 174 -9.10 6.19 23.06
N ARG A 175 -9.16 6.88 21.93
CA ARG A 175 -10.18 7.89 21.61
C ARG A 175 -11.19 7.29 20.63
N ARG A 176 -11.42 5.97 20.69
CA ARG A 176 -12.39 5.28 19.82
C ARG A 176 -13.71 6.02 19.86
N ILE A 177 -13.98 6.76 18.78
CA ILE A 177 -15.33 6.99 18.34
C ILE A 177 -15.81 5.63 17.88
N ALA A 178 -16.92 5.16 18.47
CA ALA A 178 -17.53 3.90 18.07
C ALA A 178 -17.60 3.89 16.54
N PHE A 179 -16.97 2.89 15.92
CA PHE A 179 -17.26 2.58 14.53
C PHE A 179 -18.77 2.54 14.41
N ILE A 180 -19.34 3.34 13.51
CA ILE A 180 -20.66 3.00 12.99
C ILE A 180 -20.41 1.64 12.36
N ASP A 181 -20.90 0.60 13.03
CA ASP A 181 -20.75 -0.80 12.63
C ASP A 181 -20.81 -0.85 11.11
N GLY A 182 -19.69 -1.22 10.50
CA GLY A 182 -19.54 -1.21 9.05
C GLY A 182 -20.76 -1.89 8.47
N THR A 183 -21.40 -1.24 7.51
CA THR A 183 -22.63 -1.68 6.86
C THR A 183 -22.53 -3.15 6.42
N ALA A 184 -22.89 -4.08 7.32
CA ALA A 184 -23.21 -5.50 7.16
C ALA A 184 -22.54 -6.33 6.02
N ARG A 185 -21.37 -5.96 5.47
CA ARG A 185 -20.91 -6.55 4.18
C ARG A 185 -19.53 -7.17 4.19
N GLN A 186 -18.83 -7.18 5.33
CA GLN A 186 -17.62 -8.01 5.48
C GLN A 186 -17.89 -9.46 5.91
N ARG A 187 -19.16 -9.90 5.96
CA ARG A 187 -19.52 -11.30 6.23
C ARG A 187 -20.20 -11.96 5.04
N GLN A 188 -19.47 -12.18 3.95
CA GLN A 188 -19.75 -13.38 3.16
C GLN A 188 -18.84 -14.50 3.70
N PRO A 189 -19.39 -15.50 4.40
CA PRO A 189 -18.61 -16.71 4.64
C PRO A 189 -18.28 -17.34 3.28
N PRO A 190 -17.13 -18.04 3.15
CA PRO A 190 -16.85 -18.81 1.95
C PRO A 190 -18.04 -19.71 1.64
N ALA A 191 -18.43 -19.77 0.37
CA ALA A 191 -19.54 -20.61 -0.08
C ALA A 191 -19.34 -22.04 0.47
N PRO A 192 -20.38 -22.69 1.01
CA PRO A 192 -20.25 -24.04 1.52
C PRO A 192 -19.72 -24.93 0.40
N ARG A 193 -18.56 -25.54 0.67
CA ARG A 193 -17.96 -26.56 -0.19
C ARG A 193 -19.03 -27.61 -0.44
N ILE A 194 -19.47 -27.74 -1.69
CA ILE A 194 -20.40 -28.79 -2.12
C ILE A 194 -19.82 -30.10 -1.61
N LYS A 195 -20.54 -30.76 -0.70
CA LYS A 195 -20.15 -32.06 -0.16
C LYS A 195 -20.07 -33.02 -1.34
N ALA A 196 -18.86 -33.40 -1.73
CA ALA A 196 -18.67 -34.54 -2.61
C ALA A 196 -19.28 -35.76 -1.93
N VAL A 197 -20.17 -36.45 -2.65
CA VAL A 197 -20.74 -37.74 -2.25
C VAL A 197 -19.58 -38.72 -2.04
N PRO A 198 -19.49 -39.43 -0.89
CA PRO A 198 -18.42 -40.39 -0.69
C PRO A 198 -18.65 -41.63 -1.57
N GLN A 199 -17.76 -41.85 -2.53
CA GLN A 199 -17.57 -43.15 -3.15
C GLN A 199 -16.80 -44.05 -2.15
N PRO A 200 -17.19 -45.32 -1.95
CA PRO A 200 -16.48 -46.20 -1.02
C PRO A 200 -15.19 -46.73 -1.65
N VAL A 201 -14.08 -46.65 -0.91
CA VAL A 201 -12.83 -47.36 -1.23
C VAL A 201 -12.35 -48.11 0.03
N PRO A 202 -11.81 -49.33 -0.14
CA PRO A 202 -11.66 -50.30 0.93
C PRO A 202 -10.48 -49.99 1.85
N THR A 203 -10.58 -50.51 3.07
CA THR A 203 -9.64 -50.38 4.18
C THR A 203 -8.30 -51.06 3.90
N SER A 204 -7.20 -50.34 4.14
CA SER A 204 -5.92 -50.94 4.48
C SER A 204 -5.22 -50.11 5.54
N SER A 205 -5.07 -50.75 6.70
CA SER A 205 -4.34 -50.33 7.89
C SER A 205 -2.83 -50.22 7.62
N GLY A 206 -2.21 -49.13 8.08
CA GLY A 206 -0.75 -48.98 8.06
C GLY A 206 -0.30 -47.68 8.74
N SER A 207 0.09 -47.77 10.02
CA SER A 207 0.76 -46.69 10.75
C SER A 207 2.13 -46.39 10.13
N LEU A 208 2.39 -45.15 9.71
CA LEU A 208 3.75 -44.66 9.48
C LEU A 208 3.95 -43.24 10.01
N LYS A 209 5.12 -43.10 10.63
CA LYS A 209 5.60 -42.04 11.52
C LYS A 209 5.88 -40.74 10.74
N ARG A 210 5.72 -39.60 11.45
CA ARG A 210 6.18 -38.27 11.01
C ARG A 210 7.66 -38.33 10.63
N SER A 211 7.96 -38.07 9.36
CA SER A 211 9.33 -37.85 8.88
C SER A 211 9.62 -36.35 8.88
N ALA A 212 10.60 -35.95 9.67
CA ALA A 212 11.17 -34.62 9.66
C ALA A 212 12.17 -34.49 8.50
N THR A 213 12.09 -33.39 7.76
CA THR A 213 13.03 -33.03 6.70
C THR A 213 14.35 -32.55 7.31
N PRO A 214 15.54 -33.00 6.86
CA PRO A 214 16.81 -32.48 7.36
C PRO A 214 17.18 -31.14 6.68
N PRO A 215 17.99 -30.29 7.34
CA PRO A 215 18.40 -28.99 6.83
C PRO A 215 19.45 -29.11 5.71
N PRO A 216 19.63 -28.08 4.87
CA PRO A 216 20.57 -28.10 3.75
C PRO A 216 22.04 -28.01 4.23
N PRO A 217 23.01 -28.51 3.44
CA PRO A 217 24.42 -28.52 3.81
C PRO A 217 25.07 -27.12 3.71
N ALA A 218 26.06 -26.89 4.57
CA ALA A 218 26.84 -25.67 4.66
C ALA A 218 27.82 -25.48 3.47
N PRO A 219 28.28 -24.23 3.19
CA PRO A 219 29.17 -23.93 2.06
C PRO A 219 30.57 -24.52 2.29
N GLN A 220 31.12 -25.21 1.29
CA GLN A 220 32.51 -25.69 1.32
C GLN A 220 33.49 -24.55 1.01
N GLU A 221 34.43 -24.32 1.92
CA GLU A 221 35.61 -23.49 1.72
C GLU A 221 36.44 -24.00 0.54
N LYS A 222 36.71 -23.11 -0.41
CA LYS A 222 37.57 -23.36 -1.56
C LYS A 222 39.03 -23.22 -1.10
N ARG A 223 39.66 -24.34 -0.72
CA ARG A 223 41.13 -24.38 -0.54
C ARG A 223 41.82 -24.24 -1.89
N SER A 224 42.77 -23.33 -1.90
CA SER A 224 43.77 -23.07 -2.91
C SER A 224 44.75 -24.22 -3.05
N ASP A 225 45.00 -24.69 -4.27
CA ASP A 225 46.25 -25.37 -4.62
C ASP A 225 46.86 -24.66 -5.83
N LEU A 226 48.00 -24.04 -5.55
CA LEU A 226 49.05 -23.64 -6.48
C LEU A 226 49.77 -24.91 -6.95
N ASP A 227 50.12 -24.95 -8.23
CA ASP A 227 51.39 -25.43 -8.81
C ASP A 227 51.12 -25.74 -10.30
N ASP A 228 51.66 -24.93 -11.21
CA ASP A 228 53.02 -25.00 -11.74
C ASP A 228 53.08 -25.91 -12.97
N ASN A 229 52.92 -25.32 -14.17
CA ASN A 229 53.73 -25.66 -15.34
C ASN A 229 53.38 -24.75 -16.52
N SER A 230 54.32 -23.94 -17.00
CA SER A 230 54.62 -23.72 -18.43
C SER A 230 55.48 -22.46 -18.59
N ASP A 231 56.79 -22.62 -18.38
CA ASP A 231 57.79 -21.78 -19.03
C ASP A 231 58.37 -22.57 -20.21
N LYS A 232 58.16 -22.08 -21.43
CA LYS A 232 59.18 -22.01 -22.50
C LYS A 232 58.78 -20.91 -23.46
N GLY A 233 59.47 -19.79 -23.34
CA GLY A 233 59.35 -18.65 -24.24
C GLY A 233 59.85 -18.91 -25.67
N ILE A 234 59.67 -17.88 -26.50
CA ILE A 234 60.64 -17.38 -27.50
C ILE A 234 60.16 -16.00 -27.95
N THR A 235 61.02 -15.00 -27.78
CA THR A 235 60.94 -13.67 -28.38
C THR A 235 61.97 -13.56 -29.51
N ARG A 236 61.49 -13.04 -30.65
CA ARG A 236 62.14 -12.26 -31.73
C ARG A 236 63.64 -12.45 -32.03
N GLY A 237 63.87 -12.82 -33.29
CA GLY A 237 65.04 -12.54 -34.13
C GLY A 237 64.62 -12.76 -35.59
#